data_AF-A0A944SUY6-F1
#
_entry.id   AF-A0A944SUY6-F1
#
_cell.length_a   1.000
_cell.length_b   1.000
_cell.length_c   1.000
_cell.angle_alpha   90.00
_cell.angle_beta   90.00
_cell.angle_gamma   90.00
#
_symmetry.space_group_name_H-M   'P 1'
#
loop_
_entity.id
_entity.type
_entity.pdbx_description
1 polymer ?
#
loop_
_entity_poly.entity_id
_entity_poly.type
_entity_poly.pdbx_seq_one_letter_code
_entity_poly.pdbx_strand_id
1 'polypeptide(L)'
;MTLGVPNLTTALQGPLLHLEEHLLENQMKVEAWLREQWLETPAPFYASVDLRNAGFKLAPVDTNLFSAGFNNLNPAFMPLCIQAVQSAVERVCPKAKKVLIVAENHTRNLFYLESLEVFRGIFEQAGIQARIGSLRDDLSEPMSVELPSGKTCLLEPLTRVGDRVALGDYSPCLVLLNNDLSGGRPEILENLEQQVTPPLSAGWSNRKKSDHFTHYQTVAEEFAKQIDIDPWLVSPLSLQCGEVNFKERLGLECLSGNVSELLGMIQAKYDQYGIDKEPFVVVKSDTGTYGMGIMMVKSAEEIENLNRKQRNKMSSSKEGLEVENVLIQEGVYTFETIGEDNAVAEPVIYMIDHFVVGGFYRVHTGRDENENLNAPGMHFEPLAFAQPCNTPDKQGEPDAEPNRFYAYGVIARLALLAAAREIADIKA
;
A
#
# COMPACT_ATOMS: atom_id res chain seq x y z
N MET A 1 16.26 -17.43 -20.46
CA MET A 1 15.71 -16.07 -20.50
C MET A 1 16.22 -15.37 -19.28
N THR A 2 17.17 -14.44 -19.45
CA THR A 2 17.60 -13.54 -18.38
C THR A 2 16.40 -12.71 -17.97
N LEU A 3 15.87 -12.92 -16.76
CA LEU A 3 14.90 -12.03 -16.15
C LEU A 3 15.54 -10.63 -16.13
N GLY A 4 15.01 -9.71 -16.93
CA GLY A 4 15.51 -8.33 -16.98
C GLY A 4 15.24 -7.67 -15.64
N VAL A 5 16.27 -7.55 -14.81
CA VAL A 5 16.18 -6.81 -13.55
C VAL A 5 16.04 -5.32 -13.89
N PRO A 6 15.13 -4.58 -13.23
CA PRO A 6 15.03 -3.13 -13.39
C PRO A 6 16.38 -2.46 -13.17
N ASN A 7 16.80 -1.68 -14.16
CA ASN A 7 17.95 -0.81 -14.03
C ASN A 7 17.43 0.59 -13.72
N LEU A 8 17.95 1.20 -12.65
CA LEU A 8 17.84 2.64 -12.48
C LEU A 8 18.65 3.29 -13.62
N THR A 9 17.97 3.99 -14.51
CA THR A 9 18.61 4.81 -15.56
C THR A 9 18.92 6.22 -15.07
N THR A 10 19.05 6.41 -13.76
CA THR A 10 19.54 7.65 -13.16
C THR A 10 21.04 7.58 -13.01
N ALA A 11 21.77 8.63 -13.37
CA ALA A 11 23.19 8.75 -13.06
C ALA A 11 23.38 8.65 -11.52
N LEU A 12 23.88 7.50 -11.07
CA LEU A 12 24.00 7.04 -9.68
C LEU A 12 25.06 7.83 -8.88
N GLN A 13 24.83 9.12 -8.66
CA GLN A 13 25.63 10.00 -7.78
C GLN A 13 24.75 11.03 -7.05
N GLY A 14 23.55 10.63 -6.62
CA GLY A 14 22.52 11.52 -6.04
C GLY A 14 22.13 11.20 -4.59
N PRO A 15 21.18 11.95 -4.00
CA PRO A 15 20.80 11.82 -2.59
C PRO A 15 20.27 10.43 -2.17
N LEU A 16 19.73 9.62 -3.09
CA LEU A 16 19.32 8.25 -2.77
C LEU A 16 20.52 7.37 -2.40
N LEU A 17 21.64 7.46 -3.14
CA LEU A 17 22.83 6.66 -2.85
C LEU A 17 23.34 6.97 -1.44
N HIS A 18 23.34 8.24 -1.05
CA HIS A 18 23.66 8.65 0.32
C HIS A 18 22.65 8.11 1.34
N LEU A 19 21.36 8.07 1.02
CA LEU A 19 20.35 7.47 1.91
C LEU A 19 20.58 5.97 2.09
N GLU A 20 20.86 5.25 1.02
CA GLU A 20 21.15 3.81 1.04
C GLU A 20 22.42 3.51 1.84
N GLU A 21 23.53 4.21 1.56
CA GLU A 21 24.78 4.17 2.33
C GLU A 21 24.50 4.35 3.81
N HIS A 22 23.77 5.42 4.15
CA HIS A 22 23.50 5.80 5.53
C HIS A 22 22.61 4.78 6.26
N LEU A 23 21.63 4.19 5.56
CA LEU A 23 20.82 3.09 6.10
C LEU A 23 21.66 1.83 6.36
N LEU A 24 22.64 1.51 5.51
CA LEU A 24 23.54 0.36 5.67
C LEU A 24 24.50 0.55 6.85
N GLU A 25 25.08 1.75 6.98
CA GLU A 25 25.94 2.13 8.09
C GLU A 25 25.19 2.05 9.42
N ASN A 26 23.91 2.46 9.42
CA ASN A 26 23.05 2.47 10.60
C ASN A 26 22.14 1.26 10.75
N GLN A 27 22.33 0.18 9.98
CA GLN A 27 21.43 -0.99 9.92
C GLN A 27 21.05 -1.52 11.32
N MET A 28 22.02 -1.66 12.23
CA MET A 28 21.76 -2.17 13.58
C MET A 28 20.83 -1.24 14.38
N LYS A 29 20.99 0.07 14.21
CA LYS A 29 20.16 1.09 14.86
C LYS A 29 18.75 1.09 14.28
N VAL A 30 18.63 1.00 12.96
CA VAL A 30 17.34 0.87 12.25
C VAL A 30 16.57 -0.35 12.74
N GLU A 31 17.20 -1.53 12.73
CA GLU A 31 16.54 -2.77 13.15
C GLU A 31 16.21 -2.80 14.64
N ALA A 32 17.06 -2.21 15.49
CA ALA A 32 16.79 -2.10 16.93
C ALA A 32 15.58 -1.19 17.19
N TRP A 33 15.58 -0.01 16.59
CA TRP A 33 14.49 0.95 16.75
C TRP A 33 13.16 0.36 16.25
N LEU A 34 13.13 -0.26 15.06
CA LEU A 34 11.91 -0.91 14.56
C LEU A 34 11.40 -1.98 15.53
N ARG A 35 12.28 -2.83 16.10
CA ARG A 35 11.87 -3.83 17.10
C ARG A 35 11.24 -3.19 18.35
N GLU A 36 11.79 -2.08 18.83
CA GLU A 36 11.22 -1.33 19.95
C GLU A 36 9.84 -0.78 19.60
N GLN A 37 9.68 -0.21 18.41
CA GLN A 37 8.40 0.31 17.94
C GLN A 37 7.31 -0.76 17.81
N TRP A 38 7.66 -1.97 17.37
CA TRP A 38 6.69 -3.09 17.29
C TRP A 38 6.24 -3.62 18.66
N LEU A 39 7.02 -3.40 19.72
CA LEU A 39 6.60 -3.70 21.09
C LEU A 39 5.58 -2.69 21.61
N GLU A 40 5.71 -1.42 21.20
CA GLU A 40 4.77 -0.36 21.56
C GLU A 40 3.47 -0.45 20.77
N THR A 41 3.58 -0.61 19.44
CA THR A 41 2.45 -0.68 18.52
C THR A 41 2.59 -1.88 17.58
N PRO A 42 1.88 -3.00 17.86
CA PRO A 42 1.96 -4.20 17.04
C PRO A 42 1.49 -3.97 15.60
N ALA A 43 2.19 -4.58 14.64
CA ALA A 43 1.86 -4.44 13.21
C ALA A 43 0.45 -4.96 12.86
N PRO A 44 -0.16 -4.48 11.76
CA PRO A 44 -1.31 -5.12 11.12
C PRO A 44 -1.03 -6.59 10.76
N PHE A 45 -2.07 -7.37 10.45
CA PHE A 45 -1.88 -8.76 10.02
C PHE A 45 -1.10 -8.85 8.71
N TYR A 46 -1.44 -8.01 7.74
CA TYR A 46 -0.75 -7.88 6.47
C TYR A 46 -0.98 -6.48 5.90
N ALA A 47 -0.10 -6.06 5.00
CA ALA A 47 -0.26 -4.84 4.22
C ALA A 47 0.64 -4.86 2.98
N SER A 48 0.40 -3.91 2.08
CA SER A 48 1.29 -3.60 0.98
C SER A 48 1.52 -2.09 0.93
N VAL A 49 2.71 -1.69 0.55
CA VAL A 49 3.10 -0.28 0.45
C VAL A 49 3.65 -0.03 -0.95
N ASP A 50 3.04 0.91 -1.66
CA ASP A 50 3.55 1.41 -2.94
C ASP A 50 4.60 2.47 -2.63
N LEU A 51 5.82 2.30 -3.13
CA LEU A 51 6.92 3.24 -2.97
C LEU A 51 7.23 3.92 -4.30
N ARG A 52 7.85 5.09 -4.23
CA ARG A 52 8.50 5.71 -5.40
C ARG A 52 9.93 6.04 -5.10
N ASN A 53 10.79 5.72 -6.06
CA ASN A 53 12.19 6.03 -6.03
C ASN A 53 12.51 7.11 -7.08
N ALA A 54 12.77 8.32 -6.60
CA ALA A 54 13.11 9.47 -7.43
C ALA A 54 14.62 9.69 -7.58
N GLY A 55 15.48 8.80 -7.08
CA GLY A 55 16.95 9.01 -7.04
C GLY A 55 17.42 10.12 -6.09
N PHE A 56 16.54 11.01 -5.65
CA PHE A 56 16.77 12.01 -4.61
C PHE A 56 15.83 11.86 -3.39
N LYS A 57 14.84 10.97 -3.48
CA LYS A 57 13.83 10.70 -2.45
C LYS A 57 13.29 9.28 -2.61
N LEU A 58 13.09 8.60 -1.49
CA LEU A 58 12.46 7.28 -1.44
C LEU A 58 11.32 7.32 -0.44
N ALA A 59 10.09 7.33 -0.93
CA ALA A 59 8.93 7.61 -0.10
C ALA A 59 7.74 6.70 -0.43
N PRO A 60 6.89 6.37 0.56
CA PRO A 60 5.63 5.69 0.32
C PRO A 60 4.60 6.65 -0.25
N VAL A 61 3.84 6.17 -1.22
CA VAL A 61 2.79 6.92 -1.90
C VAL A 61 1.39 6.34 -1.69
N ASP A 62 1.31 5.09 -1.23
CA ASP A 62 0.07 4.40 -0.81
C ASP A 62 0.38 3.28 0.20
N THR A 63 -0.51 3.09 1.17
CA THR A 63 -0.48 1.97 2.12
C THR A 63 -1.84 1.29 2.11
N ASN A 64 -1.87 0.01 1.74
CA ASN A 64 -3.09 -0.78 1.63
C ASN A 64 -3.10 -1.91 2.67
N LEU A 65 -4.08 -1.88 3.57
CA LEU A 65 -4.32 -2.91 4.60
C LEU A 65 -5.16 -4.10 4.08
N PHE A 66 -5.56 -4.04 2.81
CA PHE A 66 -6.39 -5.04 2.11
C PHE A 66 -5.73 -5.43 0.79
N SER A 67 -4.41 -5.66 0.82
CA SER A 67 -3.58 -6.04 -0.32
C SER A 67 -4.14 -7.23 -1.09
N ALA A 68 -4.15 -7.13 -2.42
CA ALA A 68 -4.81 -8.09 -3.29
C ALA A 68 -3.99 -8.48 -4.53
N GLY A 69 -2.68 -8.61 -4.36
CA GLY A 69 -1.72 -9.02 -5.39
C GLY A 69 -0.77 -10.13 -4.93
N PHE A 70 -1.21 -11.02 -4.03
CA PHE A 70 -0.38 -12.15 -3.56
C PHE A 70 0.03 -13.09 -4.70
N ASN A 71 -0.76 -13.16 -5.78
CA ASN A 71 -0.44 -13.92 -6.99
C ASN A 71 0.74 -13.34 -7.80
N ASN A 72 1.12 -12.09 -7.55
CA ASN A 72 2.25 -11.43 -8.21
C ASN A 72 3.57 -11.64 -7.44
N LEU A 73 3.52 -12.19 -6.22
CA LEU A 73 4.70 -12.47 -5.44
C LEU A 73 5.52 -13.59 -6.10
N ASN A 74 6.84 -13.46 -6.06
CA ASN A 74 7.73 -14.49 -6.56
C ASN A 74 7.55 -15.80 -5.75
N PRO A 75 7.23 -16.94 -6.40
CA PRO A 75 7.01 -18.22 -5.71
C PRO A 75 8.18 -18.70 -4.85
N ALA A 76 9.40 -18.23 -5.10
CA ALA A 76 10.57 -18.54 -4.28
C ALA A 76 10.44 -18.05 -2.82
N PHE A 77 9.61 -17.03 -2.55
CA PHE A 77 9.39 -16.49 -1.20
C PHE A 77 8.19 -17.09 -0.48
N MET A 78 7.54 -18.13 -1.04
CA MET A 78 6.43 -18.77 -0.34
C MET A 78 6.81 -19.32 1.04
N PRO A 79 7.99 -19.94 1.28
CA PRO A 79 8.41 -20.32 2.62
C PRO A 79 8.44 -19.15 3.62
N LEU A 80 8.88 -17.97 3.17
CA LEU A 80 8.91 -16.77 4.00
C LEU A 80 7.49 -16.26 4.30
N CYS A 81 6.60 -16.27 3.30
CA CYS A 81 5.19 -15.91 3.50
C CYS A 81 4.51 -16.85 4.51
N ILE A 82 4.77 -18.15 4.42
CA ILE A 82 4.22 -19.16 5.34
C ILE A 82 4.68 -18.89 6.77
N GLN A 83 5.98 -18.67 6.98
CA GLN A 83 6.52 -18.36 8.31
C GLN A 83 5.94 -17.04 8.86
N ALA A 84 5.79 -16.03 8.02
CA ALA A 84 5.21 -14.75 8.43
C ALA A 84 3.73 -14.88 8.82
N VAL A 85 2.94 -15.71 8.11
CA VAL A 85 1.56 -16.03 8.51
C VAL A 85 1.51 -16.76 9.86
N GLN A 86 2.43 -17.68 10.12
CA GLN A 86 2.52 -18.34 11.44
C GLN A 86 2.75 -17.32 12.55
N SER A 87 3.72 -16.40 12.38
CA SER A 87 3.98 -15.30 13.33
C SER A 87 2.75 -14.40 13.52
N ALA A 88 2.11 -13.97 12.42
CA ALA A 88 0.92 -13.14 12.48
C ALA A 88 -0.22 -13.81 13.25
N VAL A 89 -0.44 -15.11 13.04
CA VAL A 89 -1.50 -15.87 13.72
C VAL A 89 -1.17 -16.10 15.18
N GLU A 90 0.07 -16.45 15.52
CA GLU A 90 0.53 -16.58 16.91
C GLU A 90 0.33 -15.29 17.72
N ARG A 91 0.45 -14.13 17.07
CA ARG A 91 0.21 -12.83 17.69
C ARG A 91 -1.27 -12.45 17.76
N VAL A 92 -1.99 -12.57 16.66
CA VAL A 92 -3.37 -12.04 16.52
C VAL A 92 -4.42 -13.01 17.06
N CYS A 93 -4.28 -14.31 16.78
CA CYS A 93 -5.21 -15.34 17.23
C CYS A 93 -4.49 -16.68 17.48
N PRO A 94 -3.67 -16.80 18.55
CA PRO A 94 -2.71 -17.89 18.73
C PRO A 94 -3.28 -19.31 18.76
N LYS A 95 -4.60 -19.45 18.99
CA LYS A 95 -5.29 -20.75 19.02
C LYS A 95 -6.10 -21.02 17.75
N ALA A 96 -5.96 -20.17 16.72
CA ALA A 96 -6.71 -20.30 15.49
C ALA A 96 -6.35 -21.61 14.77
N LYS A 97 -7.38 -22.42 14.51
CA LYS A 97 -7.28 -23.60 13.64
C LYS A 97 -7.93 -23.38 12.28
N LYS A 98 -8.78 -22.35 12.21
CA LYS A 98 -9.68 -22.04 11.10
C LYS A 98 -9.68 -20.54 10.86
N VAL A 99 -9.44 -20.13 9.62
CA VAL A 99 -9.47 -18.75 9.15
C VAL A 99 -10.51 -18.62 8.06
N LEU A 100 -11.32 -17.58 8.15
CA LEU A 100 -12.20 -17.14 7.09
C LEU A 100 -11.58 -15.90 6.44
N ILE A 101 -11.37 -15.93 5.13
CA ILE A 101 -10.96 -14.77 4.35
C ILE A 101 -12.24 -14.17 3.72
N VAL A 102 -12.59 -12.95 4.09
CA VAL A 102 -13.76 -12.24 3.54
C VAL A 102 -13.33 -11.49 2.28
N ALA A 103 -13.90 -11.89 1.15
CA ALA A 103 -13.60 -11.33 -0.17
C ALA A 103 -14.34 -10.00 -0.44
N GLU A 104 -13.78 -9.20 -1.37
CA GLU A 104 -14.45 -8.09 -2.02
C GLU A 104 -15.72 -8.54 -2.75
N ASN A 105 -16.68 -7.63 -2.87
CA ASN A 105 -17.94 -7.91 -3.57
C ASN A 105 -17.76 -8.02 -5.09
N HIS A 106 -16.73 -7.37 -5.64
CA HIS A 106 -16.48 -7.34 -7.09
C HIS A 106 -15.64 -8.52 -7.57
N THR A 107 -16.25 -9.70 -7.64
CA THR A 107 -15.56 -10.98 -7.95
C THR A 107 -15.41 -11.27 -9.45
N ARG A 108 -15.58 -10.28 -10.34
CA ARG A 108 -15.36 -10.46 -11.80
C ARG A 108 -13.90 -10.37 -12.20
N ASN A 109 -13.06 -9.83 -11.31
CA ASN A 109 -11.63 -9.74 -11.53
C ASN A 109 -10.97 -11.09 -11.20
N LEU A 110 -10.60 -11.86 -12.23
CA LEU A 110 -9.96 -13.16 -12.03
C LEU A 110 -8.59 -13.07 -11.35
N PHE A 111 -7.83 -11.98 -11.56
CA PHE A 111 -6.55 -11.77 -10.89
C PHE A 111 -6.72 -11.52 -9.38
N TYR A 112 -7.81 -10.86 -8.98
CA TYR A 112 -8.17 -10.72 -7.57
C TYR A 112 -8.45 -12.09 -6.93
N LEU A 113 -9.24 -12.94 -7.60
CA LEU A 113 -9.53 -14.28 -7.11
C LEU A 113 -8.29 -15.18 -7.09
N GLU A 114 -7.35 -15.00 -8.04
CA GLU A 114 -6.05 -15.65 -8.03
C GLU A 114 -5.23 -15.23 -6.80
N SER A 115 -5.20 -13.93 -6.47
CA SER A 115 -4.56 -13.43 -5.25
C SER A 115 -5.16 -14.06 -4.00
N LEU A 116 -6.49 -14.12 -3.91
CA LEU A 116 -7.19 -14.74 -2.77
C LEU A 116 -6.85 -16.22 -2.64
N GLU A 117 -6.83 -16.97 -3.74
CA GLU A 117 -6.52 -18.39 -3.72
C GLU A 117 -5.05 -18.66 -3.32
N VAL A 118 -4.12 -17.82 -3.78
CA VAL A 118 -2.73 -17.87 -3.31
C VAL A 118 -2.67 -17.59 -1.80
N PHE A 119 -3.36 -16.55 -1.31
CA PHE A 119 -3.34 -16.21 0.10
C PHE A 119 -3.96 -17.30 0.99
N ARG A 120 -5.10 -17.87 0.57
CA ARG A 120 -5.72 -19.04 1.19
C ARG A 120 -4.74 -20.22 1.27
N GLY A 121 -4.02 -20.50 0.18
CA GLY A 121 -3.01 -21.56 0.12
C GLY A 121 -1.80 -21.33 1.03
N ILE A 122 -1.43 -20.07 1.33
CA ILE A 122 -0.38 -19.76 2.33
C ILE A 122 -0.84 -20.17 3.73
N PHE A 123 -2.09 -19.89 4.11
CA PHE A 123 -2.64 -20.32 5.41
C PHE A 123 -2.68 -21.85 5.55
N GLU A 124 -3.08 -22.57 4.50
CA GLU A 124 -3.10 -24.04 4.54
C GLU A 124 -1.71 -24.62 4.76
N GLN A 125 -0.71 -24.09 4.05
CA GLN A 125 0.69 -24.50 4.23
C GLN A 125 1.24 -24.10 5.60
N ALA A 126 0.73 -23.02 6.20
CA ALA A 126 1.02 -22.64 7.58
C ALA A 126 0.37 -23.57 8.64
N GLY A 127 -0.45 -24.54 8.23
CA GLY A 127 -1.11 -25.50 9.12
C GLY A 127 -2.48 -25.04 9.63
N ILE A 128 -3.11 -24.07 8.96
CA ILE A 128 -4.38 -23.46 9.35
C ILE A 128 -5.41 -23.70 8.25
N GLN A 129 -6.57 -24.23 8.58
CA GLN A 129 -7.64 -24.41 7.59
C GLN A 129 -8.13 -23.03 7.15
N ALA A 130 -8.16 -22.76 5.85
CA ALA A 130 -8.63 -21.48 5.31
C ALA A 130 -9.74 -21.67 4.27
N ARG A 131 -10.79 -20.86 4.39
CA ARG A 131 -11.90 -20.78 3.43
C ARG A 131 -12.22 -19.33 3.07
N ILE A 132 -12.82 -19.12 1.91
CA ILE A 132 -13.14 -17.80 1.38
C ILE A 132 -14.65 -17.57 1.44
N GLY A 133 -15.06 -16.54 2.17
CA GLY A 133 -16.45 -16.11 2.29
C GLY A 133 -16.73 -14.88 1.43
N SER A 134 -17.95 -14.81 0.87
CA SER A 134 -18.43 -13.65 0.13
C SER A 134 -19.63 -13.01 0.83
N LEU A 135 -19.69 -11.69 0.81
CA LEU A 135 -20.82 -10.86 1.28
C LEU A 135 -21.85 -10.56 0.18
N ARG A 136 -21.73 -11.22 -0.98
CA ARG A 136 -22.61 -11.02 -2.13
C ARG A 136 -24.02 -11.55 -1.85
N ASP A 137 -25.02 -10.68 -1.94
CA ASP A 137 -26.44 -11.04 -1.79
C ASP A 137 -26.93 -12.01 -2.88
N ASP A 138 -26.30 -11.99 -4.07
CA ASP A 138 -26.65 -12.87 -5.19
C ASP A 138 -26.02 -14.27 -5.08
N LEU A 139 -25.20 -14.52 -4.07
CA LEU A 139 -24.58 -15.82 -3.81
C LEU A 139 -25.33 -16.56 -2.72
N SER A 140 -26.19 -17.51 -3.08
CA SER A 140 -26.92 -18.37 -2.13
C SER A 140 -26.30 -19.76 -1.93
N GLU A 141 -25.42 -20.18 -2.83
CA GLU A 141 -24.75 -21.48 -2.81
C GLU A 141 -23.25 -21.30 -3.15
N PRO A 142 -22.36 -22.21 -2.73
CA PRO A 142 -20.95 -22.12 -3.07
C PRO A 142 -20.71 -22.04 -4.59
N MET A 143 -19.88 -21.09 -5.01
CA MET A 143 -19.52 -20.85 -6.41
C MET A 143 -18.05 -21.18 -6.63
N SER A 144 -17.78 -22.10 -7.55
CA SER A 144 -16.44 -22.40 -8.03
C SER A 144 -16.11 -21.52 -9.24
N VAL A 145 -14.95 -20.88 -9.22
CA VAL A 145 -14.45 -20.06 -10.32
C VAL A 145 -13.11 -20.62 -10.79
N GLU A 146 -13.02 -20.98 -12.07
CA GLU A 146 -11.75 -21.38 -12.69
C GLU A 146 -10.85 -20.15 -12.87
N LEU A 147 -9.59 -20.31 -12.49
CA LEU A 147 -8.61 -19.23 -12.48
C LEU A 147 -7.62 -19.36 -13.66
N PRO A 148 -6.99 -18.26 -14.11
CA PRO A 148 -5.99 -18.28 -15.17
C PRO A 148 -4.83 -19.26 -14.93
N SER A 149 -4.47 -19.52 -13.67
CA SER A 149 -3.44 -20.52 -13.32
C SER A 149 -3.88 -21.98 -13.50
N GLY A 150 -5.17 -22.24 -13.80
CA GLY A 150 -5.77 -23.57 -13.81
C GLY A 150 -6.24 -24.05 -12.43
N LYS A 151 -6.08 -23.25 -11.37
CA LYS A 151 -6.66 -23.49 -10.05
C LYS A 151 -8.16 -23.16 -10.03
N THR A 152 -8.82 -23.49 -8.92
CA THR A 152 -10.22 -23.13 -8.68
C THR A 152 -10.32 -22.35 -7.38
N CYS A 153 -10.95 -21.18 -7.41
CA CYS A 153 -11.32 -20.41 -6.23
C CYS A 153 -12.77 -20.77 -5.85
N LEU A 154 -12.97 -21.23 -4.61
CA LEU A 154 -14.30 -21.52 -4.08
C LEU A 154 -14.77 -20.35 -3.21
N LEU A 155 -15.83 -19.68 -3.64
CA LEU A 155 -16.51 -18.63 -2.88
C LEU A 155 -17.74 -19.21 -2.18
N GLU A 156 -17.80 -19.10 -0.86
CA GLU A 156 -18.93 -19.59 -0.07
C GLU A 156 -19.76 -18.41 0.48
N PRO A 157 -21.10 -18.54 0.56
CA PRO A 157 -21.96 -17.49 1.11
C PRO A 157 -21.71 -17.32 2.61
N LEU A 158 -21.40 -16.09 3.03
CA LEU A 158 -21.18 -15.80 4.44
C LEU A 158 -22.51 -15.72 5.20
N THR A 159 -22.59 -16.41 6.32
CA THR A 159 -23.77 -16.39 7.20
C THR A 159 -23.38 -16.00 8.61
N ARG A 160 -24.33 -15.45 9.38
CA ARG A 160 -24.16 -15.15 10.80
C ARG A 160 -25.10 -16.01 11.65
N VAL A 161 -24.55 -16.61 12.69
CA VAL A 161 -25.25 -17.43 13.68
C VAL A 161 -24.90 -16.89 15.07
N GLY A 162 -25.83 -16.15 15.68
CA GLY A 162 -25.53 -15.38 16.90
C GLY A 162 -24.44 -14.33 16.64
N ASP A 163 -23.42 -14.30 17.48
CA ASP A 163 -22.30 -13.36 17.38
C ASP A 163 -21.09 -13.96 16.64
N ARG A 164 -21.35 -14.89 15.72
CA ARG A 164 -20.31 -15.54 14.92
C ARG A 164 -20.71 -15.58 13.46
N VAL A 165 -19.75 -15.35 12.58
CA VAL A 165 -19.88 -15.66 11.15
C VAL A 165 -19.37 -17.06 10.85
N ALA A 166 -19.95 -17.69 9.83
CA ALA A 166 -19.65 -19.06 9.43
C ALA A 166 -19.95 -19.31 7.95
N LEU A 167 -19.37 -20.38 7.42
CA LEU A 167 -19.65 -20.95 6.10
C LEU A 167 -20.27 -22.35 6.31
N GLY A 168 -21.59 -22.43 6.39
CA GLY A 168 -22.28 -23.67 6.78
C GLY A 168 -21.87 -24.13 8.19
N ASP A 169 -21.28 -25.33 8.30
CA ASP A 169 -20.76 -25.90 9.55
C ASP A 169 -19.33 -25.40 9.91
N TYR A 170 -18.70 -24.64 9.02
CA TYR A 170 -17.38 -24.07 9.23
C TYR A 170 -17.48 -22.75 10.02
N SER A 171 -17.25 -22.82 11.34
CA SER A 171 -17.05 -21.64 12.19
C SER A 171 -15.54 -21.36 12.37
N PRO A 172 -15.01 -20.24 11.84
CA PRO A 172 -13.61 -19.86 11.97
C PRO A 172 -13.28 -19.32 13.36
N CYS A 173 -11.99 -19.32 13.71
CA CYS A 173 -11.46 -18.63 14.89
C CYS A 173 -11.12 -17.17 14.58
N LEU A 174 -10.60 -16.92 13.38
CA LEU A 174 -10.13 -15.63 12.89
C LEU A 174 -10.87 -15.29 11.59
N VAL A 175 -11.36 -14.05 11.51
CA VAL A 175 -11.99 -13.46 10.32
C VAL A 175 -11.01 -12.44 9.75
N LEU A 176 -10.44 -12.76 8.60
CA LEU A 176 -9.48 -11.94 7.90
C LEU A 176 -10.19 -11.17 6.77
N LEU A 177 -10.17 -9.84 6.83
CA LEU A 177 -10.78 -9.03 5.79
C LEU A 177 -9.78 -8.86 4.64
N ASN A 178 -10.17 -9.27 3.44
CA ASN A 178 -9.55 -8.84 2.18
C ASN A 178 -10.57 -8.03 1.34
N ASN A 179 -11.57 -7.50 2.04
CA ASN A 179 -12.56 -6.53 1.59
C ASN A 179 -12.27 -5.22 2.33
N ASP A 180 -12.08 -4.15 1.59
CA ASP A 180 -11.61 -2.86 2.09
C ASP A 180 -12.71 -2.01 2.77
N LEU A 181 -13.95 -2.53 2.78
CA LEU A 181 -15.15 -1.92 3.37
C LEU A 181 -15.45 -0.52 2.84
N SER A 182 -15.12 -0.26 1.56
CA SER A 182 -15.45 0.98 0.88
C SER A 182 -16.94 1.29 0.87
N GLY A 183 -17.78 0.26 0.77
CA GLY A 183 -19.24 0.37 0.78
C GLY A 183 -19.86 0.56 2.16
N GLY A 184 -19.05 0.71 3.20
CA GLY A 184 -19.49 0.74 4.59
C GLY A 184 -19.19 -0.54 5.34
N ARG A 185 -19.45 -0.51 6.65
CA ARG A 185 -19.26 -1.65 7.56
C ARG A 185 -20.50 -2.57 7.50
N PRO A 186 -20.37 -3.82 7.03
CA PRO A 186 -21.50 -4.75 6.96
C PRO A 186 -21.96 -5.16 8.35
N GLU A 187 -23.26 -5.05 8.64
CA GLU A 187 -23.84 -5.41 9.95
C GLU A 187 -23.53 -6.86 10.35
N ILE A 188 -23.42 -7.77 9.37
CA ILE A 188 -23.05 -9.17 9.59
C ILE A 188 -21.67 -9.34 10.25
N LEU A 189 -20.77 -8.36 10.11
CA LEU A 189 -19.43 -8.38 10.69
C LEU A 189 -19.32 -7.64 12.03
N GLU A 190 -20.37 -6.94 12.45
CA GLU A 190 -20.37 -6.13 13.68
C GLU A 190 -20.53 -6.98 14.94
N ASN A 191 -19.84 -6.59 16.03
CA ASN A 191 -19.96 -7.22 17.35
C ASN A 191 -19.79 -8.74 17.34
N LEU A 192 -18.79 -9.24 16.59
CA LEU A 192 -18.48 -10.67 16.57
C LEU A 192 -17.62 -11.08 17.77
N GLU A 193 -17.85 -12.29 18.27
CA GLU A 193 -16.95 -12.97 19.21
C GLU A 193 -15.60 -13.31 18.58
N GLN A 194 -15.58 -13.47 17.25
CA GLN A 194 -14.38 -13.82 16.49
C GLN A 194 -13.49 -12.61 16.32
N GLN A 195 -12.17 -12.83 16.38
CA GLN A 195 -11.22 -11.78 16.05
C GLN A 195 -11.39 -11.41 14.58
N VAL A 196 -11.66 -10.14 14.29
CA VAL A 196 -11.65 -9.57 12.94
C VAL A 196 -10.35 -8.79 12.74
N THR A 197 -9.66 -9.01 11.62
CA THR A 197 -8.44 -8.28 11.29
C THR A 197 -8.33 -7.94 9.79
N PRO A 198 -7.88 -6.73 9.41
CA PRO A 198 -7.82 -5.54 10.27
C PRO A 198 -9.19 -5.23 10.92
N PRO A 199 -9.25 -4.44 12.01
CA PRO A 199 -10.53 -4.10 12.62
C PRO A 199 -11.43 -3.35 11.62
N LEU A 200 -12.75 -3.49 11.73
CA LEU A 200 -13.71 -2.85 10.81
C LEU A 200 -13.54 -1.33 10.74
N SER A 201 -13.07 -0.73 11.83
CA SER A 201 -12.80 0.69 11.94
C SER A 201 -11.64 1.16 11.04
N ALA A 202 -10.75 0.25 10.62
CA ALA A 202 -9.68 0.50 9.66
C ALA A 202 -10.12 0.42 8.19
N GLY A 203 -11.40 0.12 7.92
CA GLY A 203 -11.98 0.15 6.57
C GLY A 203 -12.10 1.56 6.00
N TRP A 204 -12.14 1.69 4.67
CA TRP A 204 -12.16 2.99 3.98
C TRP A 204 -13.41 3.83 4.19
N SER A 205 -14.48 3.24 4.74
CA SER A 205 -15.65 4.00 5.17
C SER A 205 -15.34 4.98 6.31
N ASN A 206 -14.29 4.71 7.11
CA ASN A 206 -13.88 5.58 8.22
C ASN A 206 -12.44 6.09 8.08
N ARG A 207 -11.57 5.32 7.42
CA ARG A 207 -10.15 5.64 7.27
C ARG A 207 -9.92 6.78 6.29
N LYS A 208 -9.11 7.77 6.68
CA LYS A 208 -8.66 8.86 5.82
C LYS A 208 -7.17 8.73 5.49
N LYS A 209 -6.79 9.00 4.25
CA LYS A 209 -5.37 9.01 3.84
C LYS A 209 -4.59 10.10 4.56
N SER A 210 -5.22 11.24 4.77
CA SER A 210 -4.66 12.39 5.45
C SER A 210 -4.21 12.04 6.87
N ASP A 211 -5.04 11.33 7.64
CA ASP A 211 -4.68 10.81 8.97
C ASP A 211 -3.48 9.85 8.89
N HIS A 212 -3.49 8.91 7.95
CA HIS A 212 -2.35 8.02 7.73
C HIS A 212 -1.04 8.77 7.46
N PHE A 213 -1.05 9.77 6.58
CA PHE A 213 0.16 10.53 6.26
C PHE A 213 0.61 11.44 7.41
N THR A 214 -0.29 11.89 8.28
CA THR A 214 0.08 12.54 9.54
C THR A 214 0.81 11.57 10.48
N HIS A 215 0.34 10.34 10.63
CA HIS A 215 1.08 9.30 11.37
C HIS A 215 2.42 8.99 10.73
N TYR A 216 2.46 8.90 9.40
CA TYR A 216 3.69 8.60 8.67
C TYR A 216 4.74 9.71 8.83
N GLN A 217 4.33 10.97 8.75
CA GLN A 217 5.23 12.10 9.00
C GLN A 217 5.85 12.01 10.40
N THR A 218 5.06 11.71 11.42
CA THR A 218 5.55 11.54 12.80
C THR A 218 6.58 10.40 12.89
N VAL A 219 6.27 9.24 12.30
CA VAL A 219 7.17 8.09 12.23
C VAL A 219 8.47 8.44 11.49
N ALA A 220 8.37 9.16 10.37
CA ALA A 220 9.52 9.59 9.58
C ALA A 220 10.41 10.57 10.34
N GLU A 221 9.84 11.53 11.07
CA GLU A 221 10.58 12.49 11.91
C GLU A 221 11.30 11.78 13.07
N GLU A 222 10.63 10.86 13.75
CA GLU A 222 11.23 10.05 14.81
C GLU A 222 12.38 9.18 14.28
N PHE A 223 12.15 8.50 13.16
CA PHE A 223 13.16 7.68 12.50
C PHE A 223 14.36 8.51 12.02
N ALA A 224 14.09 9.65 11.38
CA ALA A 224 15.11 10.56 10.89
C ALA A 224 16.01 11.04 12.03
N LYS A 225 15.43 11.34 13.20
CA LYS A 225 16.21 11.67 14.42
C LYS A 225 17.04 10.49 14.92
N GLN A 226 16.58 9.25 14.76
CA GLN A 226 17.37 8.09 15.15
C GLN A 226 18.61 7.97 14.30
N ILE A 227 18.51 8.10 12.99
CA ILE A 227 19.69 7.87 12.14
C ILE A 227 20.40 9.14 11.71
N ASP A 228 19.89 10.33 11.99
CA ASP A 228 20.45 11.63 11.56
C ASP A 228 20.36 11.85 10.04
N ILE A 229 19.14 11.80 9.49
CA ILE A 229 18.83 12.18 8.10
C ILE A 229 17.81 13.31 8.04
N ASP A 230 17.71 14.00 6.90
CA ASP A 230 16.57 14.90 6.64
C ASP A 230 15.30 14.05 6.43
N PRO A 231 14.23 14.23 7.24
CA PRO A 231 12.99 13.47 7.09
C PRO A 231 12.32 13.65 5.72
N TRP A 232 12.60 14.75 5.01
CA TRP A 232 12.07 14.98 3.67
C TRP A 232 12.55 13.92 2.65
N LEU A 233 13.70 13.27 2.89
CA LEU A 233 14.20 12.20 2.01
C LEU A 233 13.32 10.94 2.02
N VAL A 234 12.50 10.77 3.06
CA VAL A 234 11.65 9.59 3.24
C VAL A 234 10.16 9.91 3.36
N SER A 235 9.80 11.17 3.66
CA SER A 235 8.41 11.61 3.78
C SER A 235 8.03 12.66 2.75
N PRO A 236 6.97 12.44 1.92
CA PRO A 236 6.38 13.49 1.11
C PRO A 236 5.79 14.57 2.01
N LEU A 237 5.94 15.83 1.61
CA LEU A 237 5.17 16.92 2.20
C LEU A 237 3.68 16.73 1.88
N SER A 238 2.81 17.15 2.79
CA SER A 238 1.37 17.14 2.53
C SER A 238 0.67 18.26 3.27
N LEU A 239 -0.43 18.72 2.68
CA LEU A 239 -1.37 19.68 3.24
C LEU A 239 -2.78 19.13 3.11
N GLN A 240 -3.66 19.55 4.02
CA GLN A 240 -5.08 19.25 3.96
C GLN A 240 -5.82 20.52 3.52
N CYS A 241 -6.76 20.39 2.59
CA CYS A 241 -7.82 21.37 2.40
C CYS A 241 -9.10 20.76 3.02
N GLY A 242 -9.99 21.63 3.50
CA GLY A 242 -11.29 21.20 4.02
C GLY A 242 -12.19 20.63 2.93
N GLU A 243 -13.50 20.74 3.13
CA GLU A 243 -14.47 20.15 2.20
C GLU A 243 -14.36 20.77 0.78
N VAL A 244 -14.33 19.90 -0.23
CA VAL A 244 -14.27 20.27 -1.66
C VAL A 244 -15.45 19.62 -2.38
N ASN A 245 -16.12 20.38 -3.24
CA ASN A 245 -17.09 19.84 -4.20
C ASN A 245 -16.68 20.24 -5.63
N PHE A 246 -16.11 19.29 -6.38
CA PHE A 246 -15.65 19.53 -7.75
C PHE A 246 -16.80 19.76 -8.75
N LYS A 247 -18.02 19.28 -8.51
CA LYS A 247 -19.17 19.53 -9.39
C LYS A 247 -19.67 20.96 -9.25
N GLU A 248 -19.79 21.41 -8.00
CA GLU A 248 -20.30 22.72 -7.63
C GLU A 248 -19.21 23.81 -7.57
N ARG A 249 -17.95 23.41 -7.72
CA ARG A 249 -16.76 24.28 -7.62
C ARG A 249 -16.60 24.93 -6.24
N LEU A 250 -17.04 24.26 -5.19
CA LEU A 250 -16.83 24.69 -3.81
C LEU A 250 -15.46 24.20 -3.32
N GLY A 251 -14.77 25.04 -2.53
CA GLY A 251 -13.46 24.70 -1.96
C GLY A 251 -12.27 24.81 -2.92
N LEU A 252 -12.47 25.16 -4.19
CA LEU A 252 -11.37 25.23 -5.19
C LEU A 252 -10.35 26.34 -4.89
N GLU A 253 -10.76 27.43 -4.25
CA GLU A 253 -9.84 28.52 -3.86
C GLU A 253 -8.87 28.06 -2.75
N CYS A 254 -9.38 27.37 -1.72
CA CYS A 254 -8.55 26.71 -0.70
C CYS A 254 -7.60 25.69 -1.32
N LEU A 255 -8.11 24.86 -2.23
CA LEU A 255 -7.32 23.86 -2.94
C LEU A 255 -6.19 24.51 -3.77
N SER A 256 -6.49 25.57 -4.52
CA SER A 256 -5.53 26.34 -5.32
C SER A 256 -4.45 26.99 -4.46
N GLY A 257 -4.84 27.60 -3.33
CA GLY A 257 -3.92 28.21 -2.37
C GLY A 257 -2.94 27.19 -1.78
N ASN A 258 -3.45 26.06 -1.28
CA ASN A 258 -2.63 24.99 -0.72
C ASN A 258 -1.72 24.33 -1.76
N VAL A 259 -2.18 24.18 -3.02
CA VAL A 259 -1.33 23.70 -4.11
C VAL A 259 -0.16 24.66 -4.36
N SER A 260 -0.42 25.98 -4.39
CA SER A 260 0.64 26.98 -4.55
C SER A 260 1.65 26.97 -3.41
N GLU A 261 1.17 26.89 -2.17
CA GLU A 261 2.01 26.81 -0.98
C GLU A 261 2.90 25.56 -1.02
N LEU A 262 2.31 24.40 -1.30
CA LEU A 262 3.04 23.14 -1.35
C LEU A 262 4.09 23.12 -2.48
N LEU A 263 3.76 23.64 -3.67
CA LEU A 263 4.72 23.77 -4.77
C LEU A 263 5.91 24.65 -4.35
N GLY A 264 5.68 25.74 -3.61
CA GLY A 264 6.75 26.58 -3.06
C GLY A 264 7.64 25.84 -2.07
N MET A 265 7.05 25.04 -1.17
CA MET A 265 7.80 24.21 -0.21
C MET A 265 8.65 23.14 -0.91
N ILE A 266 8.10 22.50 -1.96
CA ILE A 266 8.82 21.50 -2.75
C ILE A 266 9.97 22.17 -3.51
N GLN A 267 9.73 23.33 -4.14
CA GLN A 267 10.78 24.07 -4.84
C GLN A 267 11.94 24.43 -3.90
N ALA A 268 11.66 24.87 -2.67
CA ALA A 268 12.70 25.18 -1.69
C ALA A 268 13.56 23.94 -1.35
N LYS A 269 12.97 22.74 -1.27
CA LYS A 269 13.70 21.49 -1.10
C LYS A 269 14.48 21.10 -2.35
N TYR A 270 13.90 21.29 -3.53
CA TYR A 270 14.61 21.03 -4.78
C TYR A 270 15.83 21.94 -4.92
N ASP A 271 15.71 23.23 -4.60
CA ASP A 271 16.82 24.18 -4.57
C ASP A 271 17.89 23.78 -3.53
N GLN A 272 17.47 23.34 -2.33
CA GLN A 272 18.38 22.85 -1.27
C GLN A 272 19.26 21.68 -1.76
N TYR A 273 18.70 20.77 -2.54
CA TYR A 273 19.39 19.57 -3.05
C TYR A 273 19.92 19.71 -4.48
N GLY A 274 19.74 20.87 -5.12
CA GLY A 274 20.17 21.12 -6.51
C GLY A 274 19.42 20.28 -7.54
N ILE A 275 18.15 19.99 -7.29
CA ILE A 275 17.27 19.19 -8.17
C ILE A 275 16.70 20.08 -9.27
N ASP A 276 16.89 19.69 -10.53
CA ASP A 276 16.47 20.44 -11.73
C ASP A 276 15.10 20.03 -12.28
N LYS A 277 14.39 19.14 -11.58
CA LYS A 277 13.05 18.67 -11.93
C LYS A 277 11.99 19.69 -11.54
N GLU A 278 10.89 19.71 -12.29
CA GLU A 278 9.75 20.58 -12.00
C GLU A 278 8.94 20.02 -10.81
N PRO A 279 8.68 20.81 -9.75
CA PRO A 279 7.77 20.41 -8.69
C PRO A 279 6.38 20.07 -9.23
N PHE A 280 5.75 19.05 -8.67
CA PHE A 280 4.35 18.76 -8.93
C PHE A 280 3.66 18.29 -7.65
N VAL A 281 2.34 18.41 -7.62
CA VAL A 281 1.49 18.04 -6.50
C VAL A 281 0.49 17.00 -6.97
N VAL A 282 0.21 16.03 -6.11
CA VAL A 282 -0.82 15.02 -6.31
C VAL A 282 -2.00 15.36 -5.41
N VAL A 283 -3.14 15.65 -6.02
CA VAL A 283 -4.42 15.81 -5.32
C VAL A 283 -5.15 14.47 -5.38
N LYS A 284 -5.45 13.89 -4.21
CA LYS A 284 -6.07 12.57 -4.07
C LYS A 284 -7.35 12.69 -3.23
N SER A 285 -8.39 11.94 -3.57
CA SER A 285 -9.52 11.69 -2.66
C SER A 285 -9.00 11.12 -1.35
N ASP A 286 -9.44 11.73 -0.24
CA ASP A 286 -9.00 11.36 1.10
C ASP A 286 -9.59 10.01 1.57
N THR A 287 -10.71 9.61 0.97
CA THR A 287 -11.33 8.29 1.16
C THR A 287 -11.23 7.44 -0.11
N GLY A 288 -11.06 6.12 0.06
CA GLY A 288 -11.12 5.11 -1.01
C GLY A 288 -9.79 4.71 -1.68
N THR A 289 -9.87 3.69 -2.53
CA THR A 289 -8.75 2.93 -3.14
C THR A 289 -8.74 2.96 -4.67
N TYR A 290 -7.75 2.32 -5.30
CA TYR A 290 -7.65 2.07 -6.76
C TYR A 290 -7.35 3.25 -7.68
N GLY A 291 -6.67 4.29 -7.20
CA GLY A 291 -6.23 5.37 -8.08
C GLY A 291 -7.35 6.27 -8.65
N MET A 292 -8.59 6.11 -8.16
CA MET A 292 -9.72 6.96 -8.48
C MET A 292 -9.64 8.28 -7.71
N GLY A 293 -10.16 9.36 -8.29
CA GLY A 293 -10.10 10.69 -7.66
C GLY A 293 -8.67 11.22 -7.47
N ILE A 294 -7.76 10.92 -8.41
CA ILE A 294 -6.37 11.40 -8.37
C ILE A 294 -6.07 12.30 -9.58
N MET A 295 -5.39 13.41 -9.34
CA MET A 295 -4.80 14.25 -10.38
C MET A 295 -3.42 14.77 -9.97
N MET A 296 -2.58 15.00 -10.98
CA MET A 296 -1.29 15.64 -10.85
C MET A 296 -1.43 17.06 -11.38
N VAL A 297 -0.90 18.03 -10.65
CA VAL A 297 -0.90 19.44 -11.03
C VAL A 297 0.48 20.04 -10.80
N LYS A 298 0.86 20.96 -11.68
CA LYS A 298 2.11 21.71 -11.61
C LYS A 298 1.90 23.18 -11.30
N SER A 299 0.64 23.64 -11.31
CA SER A 299 0.27 24.99 -10.91
C SER A 299 -1.13 25.05 -10.31
N ALA A 300 -1.38 26.12 -9.55
CA ALA A 300 -2.71 26.48 -9.05
C ALA A 300 -3.73 26.70 -10.18
N GLU A 301 -3.28 27.25 -11.31
CA GLU A 301 -4.14 27.54 -12.46
C GLU A 301 -4.80 26.27 -13.04
N GLU A 302 -4.16 25.11 -12.92
CA GLU A 302 -4.75 23.83 -13.33
C GLU A 302 -5.98 23.44 -12.49
N ILE A 303 -6.01 23.82 -11.21
CA ILE A 303 -7.15 23.61 -10.30
C ILE A 303 -8.29 24.59 -10.61
N GLU A 304 -7.95 25.84 -10.92
CA GLU A 304 -8.93 26.87 -11.25
C GLU A 304 -9.62 26.57 -12.59
N ASN A 305 -8.89 25.99 -13.53
CA ASN A 305 -9.33 25.74 -14.90
C ASN A 305 -9.73 24.30 -15.19
N LEU A 306 -10.14 23.53 -14.16
CA LEU A 306 -10.58 22.14 -14.34
C LEU A 306 -11.70 22.01 -15.36
N ASN A 307 -11.46 21.22 -16.41
CA ASN A 307 -12.46 20.91 -17.42
C ASN A 307 -13.50 19.89 -16.91
N ARG A 308 -14.59 19.69 -17.65
CA ARG A 308 -15.69 18.79 -17.23
C ARG A 308 -15.22 17.35 -16.98
N LYS A 309 -14.28 16.84 -17.79
CA LYS A 309 -13.75 15.47 -17.65
C LYS A 309 -12.92 15.33 -16.37
N GLN A 310 -12.08 16.32 -16.06
CA GLN A 310 -11.28 16.35 -14.84
C GLN A 310 -12.17 16.45 -13.58
N ARG A 311 -13.16 17.34 -13.58
CA ARG A 311 -14.11 17.44 -12.45
C ARG A 311 -14.87 16.13 -12.24
N ASN A 312 -15.34 15.50 -13.31
CA ASN A 312 -15.98 14.18 -13.20
C ASN A 312 -15.02 13.12 -12.62
N LYS A 313 -13.74 13.10 -13.05
CA LYS A 313 -12.73 12.18 -12.52
C LYS A 313 -12.50 12.40 -11.01
N MET A 314 -12.43 13.66 -10.58
CA MET A 314 -12.20 14.03 -9.18
C MET A 314 -13.45 13.96 -8.30
N SER A 315 -14.64 13.82 -8.89
CA SER A 315 -15.90 13.68 -8.15
C SER A 315 -16.29 12.23 -7.89
N SER A 316 -15.66 11.27 -8.56
CA SER A 316 -16.03 9.86 -8.50
C SER A 316 -15.15 9.10 -7.51
N SER A 317 -15.77 8.46 -6.51
CA SER A 317 -15.14 7.46 -5.65
C SER A 317 -15.68 6.04 -5.91
N LYS A 318 -15.10 5.03 -5.24
CA LYS A 318 -15.56 3.63 -5.31
C LYS A 318 -17.05 3.57 -4.92
N GLU A 319 -17.81 2.70 -5.59
CA GLU A 319 -19.26 2.52 -5.38
C GLU A 319 -20.15 3.76 -5.63
N GLY A 320 -19.65 4.79 -6.31
CA GLY A 320 -20.45 5.96 -6.70
C GLY A 320 -20.61 7.01 -5.60
N LEU A 321 -19.83 6.92 -4.53
CA LEU A 321 -19.72 7.94 -3.48
C LEU A 321 -19.11 9.24 -4.03
N GLU A 322 -19.50 10.37 -3.45
CA GLU A 322 -18.94 11.68 -3.79
C GLU A 322 -17.67 11.96 -2.97
N VAL A 323 -16.71 12.65 -3.58
CA VAL A 323 -15.47 13.07 -2.91
C VAL A 323 -15.76 14.37 -2.15
N GLU A 324 -15.65 14.30 -0.82
CA GLU A 324 -15.87 15.45 0.06
C GLU A 324 -14.57 16.07 0.58
N ASN A 325 -13.50 15.28 0.70
CA ASN A 325 -12.22 15.73 1.24
C ASN A 325 -11.07 15.28 0.33
N VAL A 326 -10.01 16.09 0.27
CA VAL A 326 -8.83 15.82 -0.55
C VAL A 326 -7.54 15.97 0.22
N LEU A 327 -6.62 15.04 -0.04
CA LEU A 327 -5.22 15.14 0.35
C LEU A 327 -4.44 15.83 -0.76
N ILE A 328 -3.65 16.84 -0.39
CA ILE A 328 -2.73 17.55 -1.28
C ILE A 328 -1.33 17.11 -0.89
N GLN A 329 -0.67 16.34 -1.74
CA GLN A 329 0.61 15.69 -1.43
C GLN A 329 1.68 16.08 -2.43
N GLU A 330 2.92 16.21 -1.98
CA GLU A 330 4.10 16.30 -2.83
C GLU A 330 4.13 15.14 -3.84
N GLY A 331 4.29 15.48 -5.11
CA GLY A 331 4.53 14.52 -6.16
C GLY A 331 5.94 13.94 -6.08
N VAL A 332 6.02 12.63 -5.87
CA VAL A 332 7.30 11.90 -5.92
C VAL A 332 7.44 11.29 -7.31
N TYR A 333 8.57 11.57 -7.96
CA TYR A 333 8.93 10.94 -9.22
C TYR A 333 9.25 9.46 -9.04
N THR A 334 9.09 8.67 -10.09
CA THR A 334 9.75 7.36 -10.19
C THR A 334 10.62 7.32 -11.44
N PHE A 335 11.90 7.00 -11.24
CA PHE A 335 12.88 6.87 -12.34
C PHE A 335 13.32 5.42 -12.57
N GLU A 336 12.62 4.47 -11.96
CA GLU A 336 12.85 3.04 -12.20
C GLU A 336 12.20 2.62 -13.52
N THR A 337 12.93 1.85 -14.32
CA THR A 337 12.44 1.33 -15.59
C THR A 337 12.68 -0.18 -15.72
N ILE A 338 11.77 -0.87 -16.41
CA ILE A 338 11.83 -2.32 -16.67
C ILE A 338 11.75 -2.62 -18.15
N GLY A 339 12.49 -3.65 -18.56
CA GLY A 339 12.46 -4.20 -19.91
C GLY A 339 13.24 -3.38 -20.93
N GLU A 340 13.29 -3.87 -22.17
CA GLU A 340 14.01 -3.24 -23.27
C GLU A 340 13.42 -1.87 -23.65
N ASP A 341 12.12 -1.69 -23.45
CA ASP A 341 11.39 -0.46 -23.74
C ASP A 341 11.54 0.61 -22.64
N ASN A 342 12.31 0.35 -21.58
CA ASN A 342 12.45 1.23 -20.41
C ASN A 342 11.10 1.70 -19.84
N ALA A 343 10.16 0.77 -19.70
CA ALA A 343 8.82 1.08 -19.19
C ALA A 343 8.91 1.53 -17.73
N VAL A 344 8.23 2.64 -17.39
CA VAL A 344 8.25 3.22 -16.05
C VAL A 344 7.67 2.23 -15.03
N ALA A 345 8.35 2.09 -13.91
CA ALA A 345 8.02 1.14 -12.85
C ALA A 345 7.98 1.81 -11.48
N GLU A 346 7.14 1.30 -10.58
CA GLU A 346 7.17 1.64 -9.15
C GLU A 346 7.02 0.37 -8.29
N PRO A 347 7.82 0.20 -7.23
CA PRO A 347 7.80 -1.02 -6.43
C PRO A 347 6.64 -1.04 -5.43
N VAL A 348 6.03 -2.22 -5.28
CA VAL A 348 5.01 -2.53 -4.28
C VAL A 348 5.58 -3.57 -3.33
N ILE A 349 5.74 -3.20 -2.06
CA ILE A 349 6.35 -4.05 -1.03
C ILE A 349 5.26 -4.69 -0.18
N TYR A 350 5.30 -6.02 -0.04
CA TYR A 350 4.34 -6.82 0.73
C TYR A 350 4.91 -7.21 2.09
N MET A 351 4.08 -7.07 3.11
CA MET A 351 4.38 -7.47 4.48
C MET A 351 3.27 -8.32 5.07
N ILE A 352 3.66 -9.31 5.87
CA ILE A 352 2.77 -10.09 6.75
C ILE A 352 3.38 -10.00 8.14
N ASP A 353 2.56 -9.69 9.14
CA ASP A 353 3.04 -9.18 10.42
C ASP A 353 3.96 -7.97 10.17
N HIS A 354 5.11 -7.88 10.86
CA HIS A 354 6.13 -6.85 10.65
C HIS A 354 7.25 -7.30 9.71
N PHE A 355 7.08 -8.43 9.00
CA PHE A 355 8.08 -8.98 8.09
C PHE A 355 7.81 -8.60 6.64
N VAL A 356 8.84 -8.11 5.94
CA VAL A 356 8.82 -7.97 4.48
C VAL A 356 8.90 -9.36 3.87
N VAL A 357 7.87 -9.76 3.13
CA VAL A 357 7.75 -11.11 2.55
C VAL A 357 7.98 -11.14 1.04
N GLY A 358 7.96 -9.98 0.40
CA GLY A 358 8.25 -9.85 -1.01
C GLY A 358 7.66 -8.58 -1.62
N GLY A 359 7.40 -8.61 -2.93
CA GLY A 359 6.86 -7.48 -3.67
C GLY A 359 6.81 -7.73 -5.17
N PHE A 360 6.39 -6.70 -5.91
CA PHE A 360 6.40 -6.67 -7.37
C PHE A 360 6.52 -5.22 -7.86
N TYR A 361 6.96 -5.05 -9.10
CA TYR A 361 6.86 -3.76 -9.77
C TYR A 361 5.51 -3.65 -10.46
N ARG A 362 4.89 -2.48 -10.32
CA ARG A 362 3.83 -2.03 -11.21
C ARG A 362 4.49 -1.32 -12.38
N VAL A 363 4.30 -1.83 -13.58
CA VAL A 363 4.95 -1.36 -14.81
C VAL A 363 3.92 -0.77 -15.75
N HIS A 364 4.24 0.39 -16.33
CA HIS A 364 3.35 1.04 -17.29
C HIS A 364 4.13 1.58 -18.49
N THR A 365 3.79 1.10 -19.69
CA THR A 365 4.49 1.46 -20.94
C THR A 365 4.06 2.81 -21.53
N GLY A 366 2.85 3.27 -21.22
CA GLY A 366 2.30 4.54 -21.71
C GLY A 366 2.14 5.65 -20.67
N ARG A 367 2.93 5.65 -19.60
CA ARG A 367 2.89 6.67 -18.54
C ARG A 367 4.28 7.21 -18.25
N ASP A 368 4.34 8.48 -17.89
CA ASP A 368 5.60 9.18 -17.55
C ASP A 368 5.96 9.05 -16.05
N GLU A 369 7.22 9.41 -15.74
CA GLU A 369 7.85 9.37 -14.40
C GLU A 369 7.12 10.14 -13.29
N ASN A 370 6.25 11.10 -13.64
CA ASN A 370 5.45 11.91 -12.72
C ASN A 370 3.95 11.61 -12.78
N GLU A 371 3.52 10.59 -13.53
CA GLU A 371 2.12 10.20 -13.63
C GLU A 371 1.78 9.03 -12.69
N ASN A 372 0.49 8.84 -12.40
CA ASN A 372 0.03 7.65 -11.66
C ASN A 372 0.09 6.42 -12.56
N LEU A 373 0.88 5.41 -12.15
CA LEU A 373 1.01 4.16 -12.89
C LEU A 373 -0.12 3.19 -12.54
N ASN A 374 -0.87 3.41 -11.45
CA ASN A 374 -2.11 2.68 -11.14
C ASN A 374 -3.25 3.12 -12.07
N ALA A 375 -3.13 2.76 -13.34
CA ALA A 375 -4.01 3.16 -14.42
C ALA A 375 -4.21 2.00 -15.43
N PRO A 376 -5.30 2.03 -16.23
CA PRO A 376 -5.51 1.02 -17.27
C PRO A 376 -4.33 0.96 -18.25
N GLY A 377 -3.84 -0.26 -18.51
CA GLY A 377 -2.64 -0.50 -19.33
C GLY A 377 -1.41 -0.91 -18.52
N MET A 378 -1.46 -0.78 -17.19
CA MET A 378 -0.42 -1.33 -16.33
C MET A 378 -0.39 -2.86 -16.33
N HIS A 379 0.78 -3.42 -16.08
CA HIS A 379 0.99 -4.83 -15.77
C HIS A 379 1.93 -4.94 -14.55
N PHE A 380 2.07 -6.16 -14.03
CA PHE A 380 2.94 -6.42 -12.90
C PHE A 380 4.07 -7.33 -13.32
N GLU A 381 5.28 -6.93 -12.98
CA GLU A 381 6.48 -7.74 -13.13
C GLU A 381 6.89 -8.16 -11.71
N PRO A 382 7.03 -9.48 -11.43
CA PRO A 382 7.49 -9.93 -10.14
C PRO A 382 8.76 -9.20 -9.76
N LEU A 383 8.85 -8.77 -8.51
CA LEU A 383 10.11 -8.30 -7.96
C LEU A 383 10.95 -9.55 -7.84
N ALA A 384 11.72 -9.85 -8.88
CA ALA A 384 12.70 -10.90 -8.85
C ALA A 384 13.82 -10.38 -7.94
N PHE A 385 13.58 -10.47 -6.64
CA PHE A 385 14.63 -10.63 -5.66
C PHE A 385 15.50 -11.79 -6.15
N ALA A 386 16.59 -11.51 -6.85
CA ALA A 386 17.67 -12.47 -6.91
C ALA A 386 18.17 -12.72 -5.48
N GLN A 387 17.98 -11.75 -4.57
CA GLN A 387 18.23 -11.85 -3.13
C GLN A 387 17.16 -11.17 -2.25
N PRO A 388 16.88 -11.68 -1.03
CA PRO A 388 15.88 -11.14 -0.10
C PRO A 388 16.09 -9.66 0.33
N CYS A 389 15.01 -8.90 0.60
CA CYS A 389 15.06 -7.54 1.20
C CYS A 389 15.76 -7.46 2.57
N ASN A 390 15.91 -8.58 3.26
CA ASN A 390 16.42 -8.65 4.63
C ASN A 390 17.88 -9.14 4.70
N THR A 391 18.59 -9.15 3.56
CA THR A 391 19.99 -9.53 3.47
C THR A 391 20.84 -8.42 2.85
N PRO A 392 20.92 -7.22 3.44
CA PRO A 392 21.83 -6.19 2.94
C PRO A 392 23.30 -6.65 3.04
N ASP A 393 24.09 -6.29 2.05
CA ASP A 393 25.53 -6.52 1.99
C ASP A 393 26.30 -5.23 2.27
N LYS A 394 26.85 -5.13 3.49
CA LYS A 394 27.66 -3.98 3.92
C LYS A 394 28.97 -3.82 3.17
N GLN A 395 29.45 -4.87 2.49
CA GLN A 395 30.70 -4.84 1.73
C GLN A 395 30.44 -4.61 0.23
N GLY A 396 29.18 -4.65 -0.20
CA GLY A 396 28.76 -4.37 -1.56
C GLY A 396 28.56 -2.88 -1.81
N GLU A 397 28.29 -2.55 -3.08
CA GLU A 397 27.89 -1.20 -3.46
C GLU A 397 26.55 -0.83 -2.79
N PRO A 398 26.33 0.41 -2.37
CA PRO A 398 25.10 0.82 -1.67
C PRO A 398 23.82 0.65 -2.50
N ASP A 399 23.89 0.87 -3.82
CA ASP A 399 22.78 0.58 -4.76
C ASP A 399 22.85 -0.85 -5.33
N ALA A 400 23.65 -1.74 -4.75
CA ALA A 400 23.55 -3.16 -5.08
C ALA A 400 22.11 -3.64 -4.78
N GLU A 401 21.60 -4.53 -5.61
CA GLU A 401 20.22 -5.03 -5.52
C GLU A 401 19.76 -5.38 -4.07
N PRO A 402 20.53 -6.10 -3.24
CA PRO A 402 20.12 -6.43 -1.87
C PRO A 402 20.01 -5.19 -0.96
N ASN A 403 20.84 -4.18 -1.19
CA ASN A 403 20.90 -2.96 -0.38
C ASN A 403 19.78 -1.98 -0.74
N ARG A 404 19.50 -1.79 -2.03
CA ARG A 404 18.31 -1.05 -2.50
C ARG A 404 17.03 -1.68 -1.97
N PHE A 405 16.92 -3.00 -2.04
CA PHE A 405 15.76 -3.71 -1.48
C PHE A 405 15.67 -3.67 0.05
N TYR A 406 16.80 -3.57 0.74
CA TYR A 406 16.80 -3.27 2.16
C TYR A 406 16.22 -1.88 2.44
N ALA A 407 16.64 -0.86 1.70
CA ALA A 407 16.08 0.49 1.82
C ALA A 407 14.57 0.50 1.57
N TYR A 408 14.10 -0.18 0.52
CA TYR A 408 12.66 -0.33 0.25
C TYR A 408 11.92 -0.99 1.43
N GLY A 409 12.51 -2.07 1.98
CA GLY A 409 11.98 -2.76 3.14
C GLY A 409 11.96 -1.91 4.42
N VAL A 410 12.93 -1.02 4.63
CA VAL A 410 12.92 -0.06 5.73
C VAL A 410 11.76 0.93 5.56
N ILE A 411 11.67 1.60 4.40
CA ILE A 411 10.63 2.61 4.16
C ILE A 411 9.23 2.02 4.20
N ALA A 412 9.03 0.81 3.65
CA ALA A 412 7.76 0.09 3.74
C ALA A 412 7.38 -0.24 5.19
N ARG A 413 8.35 -0.63 6.04
CA ARG A 413 8.11 -0.89 7.46
C ARG A 413 7.78 0.38 8.26
N LEU A 414 8.35 1.53 7.89
CA LEU A 414 7.93 2.82 8.46
C LEU A 414 6.46 3.12 8.13
N ALA A 415 6.05 2.89 6.88
CA ALA A 415 4.66 3.08 6.46
C ALA A 415 3.71 2.09 7.17
N LEU A 416 4.16 0.86 7.37
CA LEU A 416 3.43 -0.15 8.15
C LEU A 416 3.28 0.27 9.62
N LEU A 417 4.32 0.84 10.24
CA LEU A 417 4.27 1.33 11.61
C LEU A 417 3.29 2.50 11.74
N ALA A 418 3.28 3.40 10.77
CA ALA A 418 2.30 4.48 10.71
C ALA A 418 0.86 3.95 10.64
N ALA A 419 0.62 2.93 9.81
CA ALA A 419 -0.69 2.26 9.76
C ALA A 419 -1.03 1.53 11.07
N ALA A 420 -0.04 0.97 11.76
CA ALA A 420 -0.24 0.35 13.07
C ALA A 420 -0.70 1.38 14.11
N ARG A 421 -0.03 2.54 14.15
CA ARG A 421 -0.37 3.67 15.06
C ARG A 421 -1.74 4.24 14.75
N GLU A 422 -2.03 4.42 13.46
CA GLU A 422 -3.35 4.83 12.97
C GLU A 422 -4.45 3.89 13.47
N ILE A 423 -4.28 2.57 13.31
CA ILE A 423 -5.26 1.58 13.80
C ILE A 423 -5.44 1.66 15.32
N ALA A 424 -4.35 1.88 16.07
CA ALA A 424 -4.40 1.99 17.52
C ALA A 424 -5.14 3.24 18.01
N ASP A 425 -5.06 4.35 17.25
CA ASP A 425 -5.70 5.62 17.60
C ASP A 425 -7.18 5.67 17.19
N ILE A 426 -7.61 4.86 16.21
CA ILE A 426 -9.02 4.70 15.87
C ILE A 426 -9.73 3.98 17.03
N LYS A 427 -10.41 4.76 17.89
CA LYS A 427 -11.23 4.23 18.99
C LYS A 427 -12.19 3.18 18.46
N ALA A 428 -12.11 1.98 19.04
CA ALA A 428 -12.98 0.82 18.75
C ALA A 428 -14.45 1.14 18.98
#